data_AF-A0A959IUU4-F1
#
_entry.id   AF-A0A959IUU4-F1
#
_cell.length_a   1.000
_cell.length_b   1.000
_cell.length_c   1.000
_cell.angle_alpha   90.00
_cell.angle_beta   90.00
_cell.angle_gamma   90.00
#
_symmetry.space_group_name_H-M   'P 1'
#
loop_
_entity.id
_entity.type
_entity.pdbx_description
1 polymer ?
#
loop_
_entity_poly.entity_id
_entity_poly.type
_entity_poly.pdbx_seq_one_letter_code
_entity_poly.pdbx_strand_id
1 'polypeptide(L)'
;IHSKAQQGKARTCTFFLPKQVVALIHQGHELGAADDIVFGQSNSKHSSGAVGLLTDGQMDRAGLYQPAVLLALIPFLKPALYA
;
A
#
# COMPACT_ATOMS: atom_id res chain seq x y z
N ILE A 1 1.17 -12.36 -7.16
CA ILE A 1 0.11 -13.22 -7.72
C ILE A 1 0.73 -14.55 -8.11
N HIS A 2 0.13 -15.67 -7.74
CA HIS A 2 0.71 -17.01 -7.92
C HIS A 2 -0.37 -17.98 -8.41
N SER A 3 -0.02 -18.80 -9.41
CA SER A 3 -0.76 -19.99 -9.83
C SER A 3 0.15 -21.21 -9.73
N LYS A 4 -0.36 -22.43 -9.97
CA LYS A 4 0.46 -23.66 -9.91
C LYS A 4 1.68 -23.65 -10.82
N ALA A 5 1.66 -22.89 -11.91
CA ALA A 5 2.71 -22.89 -12.94
C ALA A 5 3.45 -21.56 -13.07
N GLN A 6 2.91 -20.47 -12.53
CA GLN A 6 3.44 -19.13 -12.77
C GLN A 6 3.38 -18.26 -11.51
N GLN A 7 4.42 -17.44 -11.32
CA GLN A 7 4.42 -16.38 -10.34
C GLN A 7 4.65 -15.02 -11.01
N GLY A 8 3.92 -14.02 -10.54
CA GLY A 8 4.14 -12.60 -10.87
C GLY A 8 4.21 -11.77 -9.61
N LYS A 9 5.15 -10.82 -9.59
CA LYS A 9 5.44 -9.94 -8.44
C LYS A 9 5.56 -8.52 -8.93
N ALA A 10 5.05 -7.60 -8.13
CA ALA A 10 5.26 -6.17 -8.27
C ALA A 10 5.09 -5.53 -6.90
N ARG A 11 5.48 -4.26 -6.79
CA ARG A 11 5.36 -3.46 -5.57
C ARG A 11 4.56 -2.21 -5.90
N THR A 12 3.80 -1.72 -4.95
CA THR A 12 3.21 -0.37 -5.01
C THR A 12 4.32 0.68 -5.01
N CYS A 13 3.95 1.93 -5.32
CA CYS A 13 4.87 3.04 -5.11
C CYS A 13 5.20 3.19 -3.61
N THR A 14 6.33 3.84 -3.34
CA THR A 14 6.78 4.19 -1.99
C THR A 14 6.55 5.67 -1.77
N PHE A 15 6.17 6.05 -0.55
CA PHE A 15 6.01 7.44 -0.13
C PHE A 15 6.64 7.64 1.24
N PHE A 16 6.94 8.89 1.57
CA PHE A 16 7.53 9.25 2.85
C PHE A 16 6.45 9.36 3.92
N LEU A 17 6.76 8.87 5.12
CA LEU A 17 5.94 9.06 6.30
C LEU A 17 6.42 10.30 7.09
N PRO A 18 5.52 11.04 7.77
CA PRO A 18 5.91 12.09 8.70
C PRO A 18 6.82 11.53 9.81
N LYS A 19 7.80 12.33 10.26
CA LYS A 19 8.74 11.92 11.31
C LYS A 19 8.05 11.43 12.59
N GLN A 20 6.91 12.02 12.94
CA GLN A 20 6.12 11.64 14.11
C GLN A 20 5.53 10.23 13.97
N VAL A 21 4.96 9.90 12.80
CA VAL A 21 4.46 8.55 12.49
C VAL A 21 5.61 7.53 12.55
N VAL A 22 6.76 7.86 11.97
CA VAL A 22 7.96 7.00 12.00
C VAL A 22 8.42 6.74 13.43
N ALA A 23 8.45 7.77 14.29
CA ALA A 23 8.84 7.63 15.69
C ALA A 23 7.91 6.67 16.45
N LEU A 24 6.59 6.76 16.23
CA LEU A 24 5.61 5.85 16.84
C LEU A 24 5.77 4.42 16.33
N ILE A 25 6.03 4.22 15.03
CA ILE A 25 6.31 2.88 14.48
C ILE A 25 7.56 2.27 15.13
N HIS A 26 8.62 3.06 15.33
CA HIS A 26 9.81 2.60 16.03
C HIS A 26 9.58 2.26 17.51
N GLN A 27 8.53 2.78 18.12
CA GLN A 27 8.07 2.41 19.47
C GLN A 27 7.19 1.14 19.48
N GLY A 28 6.94 0.53 18.31
CA GLY A 28 6.15 -0.70 18.17
C GLY A 28 4.69 -0.47 17.82
N HIS A 29 4.26 0.77 17.55
CA HIS A 29 2.90 1.02 17.06
C HIS A 29 2.74 0.53 15.62
N GLU A 30 1.57 -0.04 15.32
CA GLU A 30 1.17 -0.31 13.94
C GLU A 30 0.95 1.01 13.19
N LEU A 31 1.29 1.07 11.89
CA LEU A 31 1.14 2.28 11.06
C LEU A 31 -0.24 2.94 11.19
N GLY A 32 -1.33 2.17 11.10
CA GLY A 32 -2.68 2.74 11.22
C GLY A 32 -2.97 3.36 12.59
N ALA A 33 -2.41 2.81 13.67
CA ALA A 33 -2.53 3.40 15.00
C ALA A 33 -1.67 4.67 15.14
N ALA A 34 -0.47 4.66 14.56
CA ALA A 34 0.39 5.83 14.50
C ALA A 34 -0.24 6.98 13.70
N ASP A 35 -0.91 6.65 12.59
CA ASP A 35 -1.68 7.60 11.78
C ASP A 35 -2.86 8.19 12.58
N ASP A 36 -3.66 7.35 13.25
CA ASP A 36 -4.77 7.79 14.11
C ASP A 36 -4.29 8.80 15.19
N ILE A 37 -3.14 8.51 15.82
CA ILE A 37 -2.52 9.39 16.83
C ILE A 37 -2.10 10.73 16.22
N VAL A 38 -1.42 10.73 15.08
CA VAL A 38 -0.82 11.95 14.48
C VAL A 38 -1.88 12.82 13.81
N PHE A 39 -2.85 12.22 13.13
CA PHE A 39 -3.88 12.94 12.37
C PHE A 39 -5.17 13.18 13.18
N GLY A 40 -5.23 12.73 14.44
CA GLY A 40 -6.37 12.94 15.33
C GLY A 40 -7.66 12.29 14.82
N GLN A 41 -7.55 11.22 14.03
CA GLN A 41 -8.68 10.46 13.52
C GLN A 41 -8.82 9.14 14.25
N SER A 42 -10.02 8.56 14.23
CA SER A 42 -10.28 7.20 14.66
C SER A 42 -10.62 6.33 13.45
N ASN A 43 -10.07 5.11 13.40
CA ASN A 43 -10.33 4.12 12.36
C ASN A 43 -9.82 4.47 10.95
N SER A 44 -8.66 5.13 10.80
CA SER A 44 -8.00 5.32 9.49
C SER A 44 -7.73 4.00 8.75
N LYS A 45 -7.75 2.85 9.47
CA LYS A 45 -7.71 1.50 8.89
C LYS A 45 -8.82 1.23 7.86
N HIS A 46 -9.97 1.88 7.94
CA HIS A 46 -11.17 1.55 7.13
C HIS A 46 -11.55 2.59 6.07
N SER A 47 -11.01 3.81 6.07
CA SER A 47 -11.45 4.87 5.14
C SER A 47 -10.55 4.99 3.90
N SER A 48 -9.24 5.19 4.06
CA SER A 48 -8.32 5.46 2.94
C SER A 48 -6.85 5.10 3.22
N GLY A 49 -6.53 4.74 4.47
CA GLY A 49 -5.17 4.44 4.93
C GLY A 49 -4.23 5.65 4.93
N ALA A 50 -2.97 5.44 5.33
CA ALA A 50 -1.93 6.47 5.37
C ALA A 50 -1.85 7.30 4.08
N VAL A 51 -1.97 6.66 2.92
CA VAL A 51 -1.87 7.34 1.63
C VAL A 51 -2.99 8.36 1.40
N GLY A 52 -4.21 8.06 1.86
CA GLY A 52 -5.31 9.01 1.77
C GLY A 52 -5.19 10.17 2.74
N LEU A 53 -4.73 9.91 3.96
CA LEU A 53 -4.42 10.97 4.92
C LEU A 53 -3.32 11.91 4.41
N LEU A 54 -2.28 11.36 3.77
CA LEU A 54 -1.13 12.12 3.29
C LEU A 54 -1.35 12.82 1.94
N THR A 55 -2.47 12.54 1.27
CA THR A 55 -2.80 13.12 -0.04
C THR A 55 -4.13 13.87 -0.04
N ASP A 56 -4.65 14.23 1.14
CA ASP A 56 -5.94 14.92 1.28
C ASP A 56 -7.09 14.19 0.54
N GLY A 57 -7.08 12.85 0.59
CA GLY A 57 -8.06 11.99 -0.04
C GLY A 57 -7.95 11.84 -1.57
N GLN A 58 -6.93 12.44 -2.21
CA GLN A 58 -6.73 12.31 -3.66
C GLN A 58 -6.26 10.91 -4.09
N MET A 59 -5.71 10.14 -3.16
CA MET A 59 -5.34 8.74 -3.35
C MET A 59 -5.98 7.89 -2.26
N ASP A 60 -6.51 6.73 -2.62
CA ASP A 60 -6.97 5.72 -1.67
C ASP A 60 -6.14 4.43 -1.81
N ARG A 61 -6.47 3.43 -0.99
CA ARG A 61 -5.81 2.12 -1.08
C ARG A 61 -6.07 1.44 -2.43
N ALA A 62 -7.26 1.56 -3.01
CA ALA A 62 -7.55 0.91 -4.28
C ALA A 62 -6.65 1.48 -5.40
N GLY A 63 -6.58 2.81 -5.49
CA GLY A 63 -5.74 3.54 -6.44
C GLY A 63 -4.25 3.26 -6.26
N LEU A 64 -3.77 3.14 -5.02
CA LEU A 64 -2.38 2.78 -4.74
C LEU A 64 -2.04 1.34 -5.20
N TYR A 65 -2.95 0.39 -5.00
CA TYR A 65 -2.69 -1.03 -5.22
C TYR A 65 -2.96 -1.47 -6.66
N GLN A 66 -3.92 -0.85 -7.36
CA GLN A 66 -4.35 -1.24 -8.70
C GLN A 66 -3.18 -1.35 -9.70
N PRO A 67 -2.24 -0.37 -9.79
CA PRO A 67 -1.10 -0.48 -10.70
C PRO A 67 -0.20 -1.66 -10.35
N ALA A 68 0.10 -1.88 -9.07
CA ALA A 68 0.95 -2.99 -8.64
C ALA A 68 0.30 -4.35 -8.95
N VAL A 69 -1.00 -4.49 -8.74
CA VAL A 69 -1.74 -5.72 -9.09
C VAL A 69 -1.67 -5.95 -10.60
N LEU A 70 -1.93 -4.92 -11.41
CA LEU A 70 -1.84 -5.01 -12.86
C LEU A 70 -0.44 -5.44 -13.33
N LEU A 71 0.62 -4.84 -12.77
CA LEU A 71 2.00 -5.22 -13.12
C LEU A 71 2.33 -6.65 -12.67
N ALA A 72 1.84 -7.09 -11.51
CA ALA A 72 2.01 -8.46 -11.06
C ALA A 72 1.29 -9.48 -11.95
N LEU A 73 0.34 -9.05 -12.80
CA LEU A 73 -0.34 -9.91 -13.77
C LEU A 73 0.43 -10.06 -15.09
N ILE A 74 1.51 -9.31 -15.34
CA ILE A 74 2.25 -9.35 -16.62
C ILE A 74 2.63 -10.77 -17.06
N PRO A 75 3.20 -11.65 -16.20
CA PRO A 75 3.54 -13.02 -16.61
C PRO A 75 2.32 -13.86 -17.01
N PHE A 76 1.14 -13.53 -16.50
CA PHE A 76 -0.12 -14.21 -16.83
C PHE A 76 -0.77 -13.66 -18.10
N LEU A 77 -0.58 -12.37 -18.40
CA LEU A 77 -1.07 -11.70 -19.61
C LEU A 77 -0.22 -12.03 -20.84
N LYS A 78 1.06 -12.33 -20.63
CA LYS A 78 2.05 -12.63 -21.69
C LYS A 78 2.75 -13.96 -21.42
N PRO A 79 2.02 -15.08 -21.25
CA PRO A 79 2.62 -16.35 -20.79
C PRO A 79 3.74 -16.84 -21.71
N ALA A 80 3.63 -16.62 -23.03
CA ALA A 80 4.66 -17.01 -24.00
C ALA A 80 6.03 -16.32 -23.79
N LEU A 81 6.09 -15.17 -23.10
CA LEU A 81 7.33 -14.46 -22.81
C LEU A 81 7.98 -14.89 -21.47
N TYR A 82 7.26 -15.66 -20.66
CA TYR A 82 7.64 -16.00 -19.28
C TYR A 82 7.50 -17.49 -18.96
N ALA A 83 7.38 -18.34 -19.99
CA ALA A 83 7.31 -19.79 -19.91
C ALA A 83 8.67 -20.43 -19.63
#